data_AF-A0AAP6GZV0-F1
#
_entry.id   AF-A0AAP6GZV0-F1
#
_cell.length_a   1.000
_cell.length_b   1.000
_cell.length_c   1.000
_cell.angle_alpha   90.00
_cell.angle_beta   90.00
_cell.angle_gamma   90.00
#
_symmetry.space_group_name_H-M   'P 1'
#
loop_
_entity.id
_entity.type
_entity.pdbx_description
1 polymer ?
#
loop_
_entity_poly.entity_id
_entity_poly.type
_entity_poly.pdbx_seq_one_letter_code
_entity_poly.pdbx_strand_id
1 'polypeptide(L)'
;MALEKSTARHRWIHMMVRERKFSSLLGGATTLDWNISARCVCDGASFSLDEFQVDLTPVVYLRRPDQYSSPGHAMEVRLKELDHVGDINAWSAGEKASAESYERFLRLQAYQSQAECESNNRDAMESFVRTGFYPAMMGSIYRWDLSRKHDVTEW
;
A
#
# COMPACT_ATOMS: atom_id res chain seq x y z
N MET A 1 -42.83 11.20 -1.99
CA MET A 1 -41.78 12.10 -1.46
C MET A 1 -40.76 11.24 -0.73
N ALA A 2 -39.48 11.57 -0.95
CA ALA A 2 -38.22 10.87 -0.71
C ALA A 2 -38.09 9.69 0.29
N LEU A 3 -37.28 8.73 -0.20
CA LEU A 3 -36.51 7.66 0.46
C LEU A 3 -35.81 8.07 1.77
N GLU A 4 -35.75 7.13 2.71
CA GLU A 4 -34.59 6.93 3.58
C GLU A 4 -34.28 5.43 3.67
N LYS A 5 -33.33 4.97 2.86
CA LYS A 5 -32.69 3.65 3.03
C LYS A 5 -31.46 3.86 3.90
N SER A 6 -31.55 3.43 5.15
CA SER A 6 -30.42 3.28 6.06
C SER A 6 -29.46 2.23 5.51
N THR A 7 -28.41 2.66 4.80
CA THR A 7 -27.26 1.82 4.47
C THR A 7 -26.40 1.67 5.72
N ALA A 8 -26.42 0.46 6.28
CA ALA A 8 -25.52 0.04 7.33
C ALA A 8 -24.08 0.28 6.88
N ARG A 9 -23.38 1.16 7.61
CA ARG A 9 -21.95 1.39 7.47
C ARG A 9 -21.24 0.07 7.76
N HIS A 10 -20.76 -0.58 6.70
CA HIS A 10 -19.82 -1.68 6.83
C HIS A 10 -18.59 -1.10 7.52
N ARG A 11 -18.38 -1.54 8.77
CA ARG A 11 -17.14 -1.33 9.49
C ARG A 11 -16.02 -1.88 8.63
N TRP A 12 -15.28 -0.99 7.99
CA TRP A 12 -13.92 -1.28 7.54
C TRP A 12 -13.13 -1.60 8.80
N ILE A 13 -13.06 -2.90 9.11
CA ILE A 13 -12.04 -3.42 10.00
C ILE A 13 -10.77 -3.21 9.20
N HIS A 14 -10.16 -2.05 9.41
CA HIS A 14 -8.72 -1.86 9.24
C HIS A 14 -8.07 -2.99 10.03
N MET A 15 -7.78 -4.09 9.34
CA MET A 15 -6.78 -5.04 9.76
C MET A 15 -5.43 -4.36 9.50
N MET A 16 -5.24 -3.21 10.16
CA MET A 16 -3.94 -2.78 10.62
C MET A 16 -3.35 -4.03 11.24
N VAL A 17 -2.22 -4.46 10.69
CA VAL A 17 -1.30 -5.41 11.29
C VAL A 17 -1.17 -5.01 12.77
N ARG A 18 -2.00 -5.65 13.60
CA ARG A 18 -2.04 -5.43 15.04
C ARG A 18 -0.64 -5.78 15.52
N GLU A 19 -0.03 -4.82 16.20
CA GLU A 19 1.13 -5.00 17.05
C GLU A 19 2.48 -5.23 16.34
N ARG A 20 2.85 -4.31 15.43
CA ARG A 20 4.21 -3.79 15.60
C ARG A 20 4.08 -2.57 16.49
N LYS A 21 4.45 -2.73 17.77
CA LYS A 21 4.94 -1.60 18.56
C LYS A 21 5.88 -0.85 17.62
N PHE A 22 5.46 0.33 17.15
CA PHE A 22 6.33 1.26 16.46
C PHE A 22 7.61 1.27 17.27
N SER A 23 8.67 0.66 16.73
CA SER A 23 9.90 0.53 17.47
C SER A 23 10.29 1.96 17.81
N SER A 24 10.31 2.27 19.09
CA SER A 24 10.61 3.60 19.60
C SER A 24 12.06 4.05 19.31
N LEU A 25 12.76 3.36 18.41
CA LEU A 25 14.15 3.54 18.06
C LEU A 25 14.37 4.45 16.85
N LEU A 26 13.43 4.60 15.90
CA LEU A 26 13.69 5.30 14.63
C LEU A 26 13.09 6.71 14.50
N GLY A 27 12.25 7.15 15.45
CA GLY A 27 11.67 8.50 15.39
C GLY A 27 10.62 8.72 14.27
N GLY A 28 10.50 7.78 13.32
CA GLY A 28 9.49 7.74 12.26
C GLY A 28 9.19 6.31 11.81
N ALA A 29 8.22 6.15 10.91
CA ALA A 29 8.10 4.98 10.04
C ALA A 29 7.32 5.30 8.77
N THR A 30 7.72 4.66 7.67
CA THR A 30 7.03 4.71 6.40
C THR A 30 6.24 3.42 6.16
N THR A 31 5.01 3.54 5.69
CA THR A 31 4.14 2.44 5.26
C THR A 31 3.59 2.71 3.86
N LEU A 32 2.81 1.77 3.33
CA LEU A 32 2.05 1.94 2.11
C LEU A 32 0.57 1.73 2.40
N ASP A 33 -0.25 2.69 2.00
CA ASP A 33 -1.69 2.54 1.88
C ASP A 33 -2.04 2.25 0.41
N TRP A 34 -3.10 1.49 0.18
CA TRP A 34 -3.55 1.18 -1.17
C TRP A 34 -5.06 1.11 -1.28
N ASN A 35 -5.55 1.54 -2.44
CA ASN A 35 -6.94 1.41 -2.85
C ASN A 35 -7.02 0.66 -4.18
N ILE A 36 -7.88 -0.36 -4.24
CA ILE A 36 -8.02 -1.22 -5.40
C ILE A 36 -9.49 -1.28 -5.78
N SER A 37 -9.80 -0.87 -7.00
CA SER A 37 -11.13 -1.06 -7.60
C SER A 37 -11.02 -1.85 -8.90
N ALA A 38 -11.86 -2.87 -9.02
CA ALA A 38 -12.01 -3.67 -10.22
C ALA A 38 -13.29 -3.23 -10.96
N ARG A 39 -13.21 -3.07 -12.29
CA ARG A 39 -14.38 -2.96 -13.14
C ARG A 39 -14.60 -4.29 -13.84
N CYS A 40 -15.80 -4.83 -13.72
CA CYS A 40 -16.20 -6.04 -14.42
C CYS A 40 -17.26 -5.73 -15.49
N VAL A 41 -17.22 -6.48 -16.59
CA VAL A 41 -18.17 -6.38 -17.70
C VAL A 41 -18.91 -7.70 -17.89
N CYS A 42 -20.15 -7.63 -18.38
CA CYS A 42 -20.96 -8.81 -18.70
C CYS A 42 -20.84 -9.13 -20.19
N ASP A 43 -20.48 -10.36 -20.54
CA ASP A 43 -20.38 -10.86 -21.92
C ASP A 43 -21.62 -11.65 -22.37
N GLY A 44 -22.72 -11.51 -21.63
CA GLY A 44 -24.01 -12.13 -21.89
C GLY A 44 -24.33 -13.26 -20.91
N ALA A 45 -23.40 -14.20 -20.73
CA ALA A 45 -23.58 -15.35 -19.83
C ALA A 45 -22.73 -15.25 -18.56
N SER A 46 -21.66 -14.45 -18.57
CA SER A 46 -20.72 -14.35 -17.46
C SER A 46 -20.22 -12.93 -17.24
N PHE A 47 -19.59 -12.71 -16.08
CA PHE A 47 -18.85 -11.49 -15.80
C PHE A 47 -17.35 -11.77 -15.83
N SER A 48 -16.58 -10.88 -16.44
CA SER A 48 -15.12 -10.93 -16.47
C SER A 48 -14.54 -9.56 -16.12
N LEU A 49 -13.28 -9.57 -15.67
CA LEU A 49 -12.55 -8.35 -15.38
C LEU A 49 -12.31 -7.57 -16.69
N ASP A 50 -12.55 -6.27 -16.66
CA ASP A 50 -12.25 -5.34 -17.73
C ASP A 50 -10.99 -4.53 -17.44
N GLU A 51 -10.94 -3.87 -16.27
CA GLU A 51 -9.76 -3.12 -15.84
C GLU A 51 -9.66 -3.01 -14.31
N PHE A 52 -8.44 -2.72 -13.83
CA PHE A 52 -8.21 -2.25 -12.48
C PHE A 52 -7.87 -0.76 -12.44
N GLN A 53 -8.22 -0.14 -11.33
CA GLN A 53 -7.53 1.05 -10.83
C GLN A 53 -6.88 0.69 -9.50
N VAL A 54 -5.57 0.91 -9.40
CA VAL A 54 -4.76 0.65 -8.21
C VAL A 54 -4.05 1.95 -7.83
N ASP A 55 -4.45 2.52 -6.69
CA ASP A 55 -3.82 3.70 -6.12
C ASP A 55 -2.89 3.26 -4.99
N LEU A 56 -1.61 3.64 -5.06
CA LEU A 56 -0.59 3.32 -4.06
C LEU A 56 -0.09 4.62 -3.44
N THR A 57 -0.22 4.75 -2.12
CA THR A 57 0.12 5.98 -1.40
C THR A 57 1.09 5.67 -0.25
N PRO A 58 2.37 6.05 -0.36
CA PRO A 58 3.29 6.01 0.77
C PRO A 58 2.79 6.93 1.90
N VAL A 59 2.79 6.43 3.14
CA VAL A 59 2.37 7.19 4.31
C VAL A 59 3.51 7.21 5.31
N VAL A 60 3.93 8.41 5.72
CA VAL A 60 4.97 8.61 6.71
C VAL A 60 4.36 9.02 8.04
N TYR A 61 4.69 8.27 9.09
CA TYR A 61 4.33 8.57 10.47
C TYR A 61 5.54 9.11 11.20
N LEU A 62 5.48 10.37 11.63
CA LEU A 62 6.53 11.02 12.42
C LEU A 62 6.05 11.21 13.86
N ARG A 63 6.99 11.27 14.80
CA ARG A 63 6.70 11.76 16.14
C ARG A 63 6.34 13.25 16.10
N ARG A 64 5.74 13.73 17.19
CA ARG A 64 5.52 15.17 17.32
C ARG A 64 6.87 15.89 17.46
N PRO A 65 7.03 17.10 16.89
CA PRO A 65 8.31 17.82 16.89
C PRO A 65 8.95 18.03 18.28
N ASP A 66 8.13 18.18 19.33
CA ASP A 66 8.54 18.35 20.73
C ASP A 66 9.09 17.07 21.38
N GLN A 67 8.95 15.92 20.71
CA GLN A 67 9.41 14.61 21.20
C GLN A 67 10.79 14.21 20.65
N TYR A 68 11.38 15.03 19.78
CA TYR A 68 12.75 14.85 19.31
C TYR A 68 13.73 15.57 20.23
N SER A 69 14.96 15.05 20.32
CA SER A 69 16.02 15.65 21.15
C SER A 69 16.45 17.05 20.66
N SER A 70 16.26 17.36 19.39
CA SER A 70 16.51 18.67 18.80
C SER A 70 15.72 18.85 17.50
N PRO A 71 15.54 20.11 17.01
CA PRO A 71 14.98 20.36 15.69
C PRO A 71 15.80 19.74 14.55
N GLY A 72 17.12 19.66 14.71
CA GLY A 72 18.01 19.01 13.75
C GLY A 72 17.72 17.51 13.63
N HIS A 73 17.54 16.82 14.75
CA HIS A 73 17.18 15.40 14.78
C HIS A 73 15.80 15.15 14.15
N ALA A 74 14.83 16.04 14.36
CA ALA A 74 13.52 15.95 13.70
C ALA A 74 13.63 16.07 12.17
N MET A 75 14.46 16.99 11.68
CA MET A 75 14.72 17.15 10.24
C MET A 75 15.43 15.94 9.65
N GLU A 76 16.45 15.44 10.34
CA GLU A 76 17.18 14.24 9.95
C GLU A 76 16.23 13.05 9.77
N VAL A 77 15.41 12.73 10.78
CA VAL A 77 14.42 11.65 10.69
C VAL A 77 13.47 11.87 9.51
N ARG A 78 13.01 13.11 9.28
CA ARG A 78 12.14 13.40 8.14
C ARG A 78 12.81 13.09 6.80
N LEU A 79 14.10 13.43 6.63
CA LEU A 79 14.85 13.12 5.41
C LEU A 79 15.02 11.60 5.25
N LYS A 80 15.32 10.90 6.34
CA LYS A 80 15.42 9.42 6.36
C LYS A 80 14.14 8.75 5.85
N GLU A 81 12.99 9.19 6.33
CA GLU A 81 11.69 8.68 5.86
C GLU A 81 11.41 9.00 4.38
N LEU A 82 11.93 10.10 3.83
CA LEU A 82 11.78 10.40 2.40
C LEU A 82 12.56 9.43 1.52
N ASP A 83 13.68 8.88 1.99
CA ASP A 83 14.42 7.85 1.26
C ASP A 83 13.60 6.55 1.15
N HIS A 84 12.89 6.17 2.22
CA HIS A 84 11.93 5.07 2.19
C HIS A 84 10.79 5.31 1.21
N VAL A 85 10.22 6.53 1.20
CA VAL A 85 9.21 6.92 0.20
C VAL A 85 9.75 6.80 -1.22
N GLY A 86 11.01 7.21 -1.43
CA GLY A 86 11.71 7.05 -2.72
C GLY A 86 11.80 5.61 -3.18
N ASP A 87 12.22 4.69 -2.30
CA ASP A 87 12.30 3.26 -2.61
C ASP A 87 10.92 2.65 -2.92
N ILE A 88 9.88 3.01 -2.16
CA ILE A 88 8.51 2.52 -2.40
C ILE A 88 7.98 3.03 -3.74
N ASN A 89 8.18 4.30 -4.06
CA ASN A 89 7.80 4.87 -5.34
C ASN A 89 8.53 4.18 -6.50
N ALA A 90 9.84 3.96 -6.36
CA ALA A 90 10.63 3.25 -7.36
C ALA A 90 10.14 1.81 -7.57
N TRP A 91 9.83 1.09 -6.49
CA TRP A 91 9.22 -0.24 -6.56
C TRP A 91 7.88 -0.19 -7.30
N SER A 92 6.97 0.72 -6.91
CA SER A 92 5.65 0.84 -7.54
C SER A 92 5.73 1.12 -9.04
N ALA A 93 6.69 1.94 -9.47
CA ALA A 93 6.93 2.23 -10.88
C ALA A 93 7.45 0.99 -11.63
N GLY A 94 8.28 0.18 -10.98
CA GLY A 94 8.79 -1.08 -11.51
C GLY A 94 7.73 -2.18 -11.63
N GLU A 95 6.74 -2.21 -10.73
CA GLU A 95 5.70 -3.24 -10.71
C GLU A 95 4.60 -3.05 -11.75
N LYS A 96 4.53 -1.90 -12.44
CA LYS A 96 3.47 -1.62 -13.40
C LYS A 96 3.31 -2.73 -14.45
N ALA A 97 4.41 -3.19 -15.05
CA ALA A 97 4.36 -4.25 -16.06
C ALA A 97 3.94 -5.61 -15.49
N SER A 98 4.36 -5.91 -14.25
CA SER A 98 3.94 -7.12 -13.52
C SER A 98 2.44 -7.08 -13.23
N ALA A 99 1.92 -5.94 -12.76
CA ALA A 99 0.50 -5.73 -12.48
C ALA A 99 -0.34 -5.85 -13.76
N GLU A 100 0.07 -5.24 -14.86
CA GLU A 100 -0.59 -5.39 -16.17
C GLU A 100 -0.58 -6.86 -16.65
N SER A 101 0.50 -7.60 -16.39
CA SER A 101 0.55 -9.02 -16.72
C SER A 101 -0.35 -9.88 -15.85
N TYR A 102 -0.43 -9.55 -14.55
CA TYR A 102 -1.32 -10.22 -13.62
C TYR A 102 -2.79 -9.94 -13.94
N GLU A 103 -3.11 -8.69 -14.30
CA GLU A 103 -4.43 -8.30 -14.79
C GLU A 103 -4.84 -9.12 -16.02
N ARG A 104 -3.96 -9.25 -17.03
CA ARG A 104 -4.25 -10.09 -18.20
C ARG A 104 -4.61 -11.53 -17.85
N PHE A 105 -3.96 -12.10 -16.83
CA PHE A 105 -4.30 -13.43 -16.34
C PHE A 105 -5.68 -13.47 -15.69
N LEU A 106 -6.00 -12.47 -14.87
CA LEU A 106 -7.29 -12.36 -14.18
C LEU A 106 -8.47 -12.12 -15.14
N ARG A 107 -8.26 -11.43 -16.27
CA ARG A 107 -9.26 -11.25 -17.34
C ARG A 107 -9.75 -12.56 -17.96
N LEU A 108 -9.00 -13.67 -17.81
CA LEU A 108 -9.41 -14.99 -18.30
C LEU A 108 -10.41 -15.69 -17.38
N GLN A 109 -10.66 -15.15 -16.18
CA GLN A 109 -11.63 -15.71 -15.24
C GLN A 109 -13.05 -15.22 -15.56
N ALA A 110 -14.01 -16.13 -15.44
CA ALA A 110 -15.42 -15.87 -15.62
C ALA A 110 -16.18 -16.14 -14.30
N TYR A 111 -17.07 -15.24 -13.94
CA TYR A 111 -17.85 -15.28 -12.71
C TYR A 111 -19.35 -15.25 -13.00
N GLN A 112 -20.15 -15.71 -12.03
CA GLN A 112 -21.61 -15.79 -12.18
C GLN A 112 -22.30 -14.46 -11.87
N SER A 113 -21.62 -13.53 -11.19
CA SER A 113 -22.16 -12.22 -10.85
C SER A 113 -21.09 -11.13 -10.87
N GLN A 114 -21.53 -9.88 -11.05
CA GLN A 114 -20.65 -8.72 -10.99
C GLN A 114 -19.95 -8.58 -9.63
N ALA A 115 -20.69 -8.72 -8.53
CA ALA A 115 -20.14 -8.58 -7.19
C ALA A 115 -19.08 -9.63 -6.87
N GLU A 116 -19.27 -10.87 -7.34
CA GLU A 116 -18.28 -11.94 -7.23
C GLU A 116 -17.02 -11.60 -8.04
N CYS A 117 -17.19 -11.13 -9.28
CA CYS A 117 -16.08 -10.70 -10.12
C CYS A 117 -15.27 -9.58 -9.44
N GLU A 118 -15.94 -8.52 -8.97
CA GLU A 118 -15.27 -7.37 -8.35
C GLU A 118 -14.54 -7.76 -7.07
N SER A 119 -15.17 -8.55 -6.18
CA SER A 119 -14.54 -8.95 -4.92
C SER A 119 -13.37 -9.88 -5.15
N ASN A 120 -13.52 -10.93 -5.97
CA ASN A 120 -12.45 -11.91 -6.21
C ASN A 120 -11.23 -11.26 -6.88
N ASN A 121 -11.47 -10.37 -7.86
CA ASN A 121 -10.39 -9.67 -8.53
C ASN A 121 -9.70 -8.66 -7.62
N ARG A 122 -10.46 -7.89 -6.82
CA ARG A 122 -9.89 -6.98 -5.82
C ARG A 122 -9.00 -7.74 -4.83
N ASP A 123 -9.50 -8.83 -4.26
CA ASP A 123 -8.78 -9.61 -3.25
C ASP A 123 -7.51 -10.27 -3.85
N ALA A 124 -7.58 -10.71 -5.11
CA ALA A 124 -6.43 -11.22 -5.87
C ALA A 124 -5.36 -10.14 -6.08
N MET A 125 -5.76 -8.94 -6.53
CA MET A 125 -4.84 -7.82 -6.72
C MET A 125 -4.26 -7.31 -5.39
N GLU A 126 -5.05 -7.32 -4.31
CA GLU A 126 -4.55 -6.99 -2.97
C GLU A 126 -3.45 -7.99 -2.54
N SER A 127 -3.66 -9.28 -2.77
CA SER A 127 -2.66 -10.31 -2.49
C SER A 127 -1.37 -10.09 -3.28
N PHE A 128 -1.50 -9.73 -4.57
CA PHE A 128 -0.38 -9.37 -5.44
C PHE A 128 0.41 -8.18 -4.87
N VAL A 129 -0.26 -7.06 -4.59
CA VAL A 129 0.36 -5.85 -4.02
C VAL A 129 1.07 -6.16 -2.71
N ARG A 130 0.40 -6.88 -1.79
CA ARG A 130 0.95 -7.24 -0.48
C ARG A 130 2.21 -8.11 -0.60
N THR A 131 2.20 -9.07 -1.52
CA THR A 131 3.32 -9.98 -1.76
C THR A 131 4.53 -9.26 -2.35
N GLY A 132 4.31 -8.32 -3.29
CA GLY A 132 5.39 -7.51 -3.88
C GLY A 132 5.92 -6.44 -2.93
N PHE A 133 5.05 -5.82 -2.13
CA PHE A 133 5.42 -4.71 -1.26
C PHE A 133 6.31 -5.13 -0.11
N TYR A 134 6.06 -6.29 0.52
CA TYR A 134 6.80 -6.70 1.72
C TYR A 134 8.32 -6.82 1.48
N PRO A 135 8.79 -7.51 0.41
CA PRO A 135 10.22 -7.52 0.05
C PRO A 135 10.79 -6.13 -0.23
N ALA A 136 10.05 -5.25 -0.91
CA ALA A 136 10.50 -3.89 -1.22
C ALA A 136 10.71 -3.06 0.06
N MET A 137 9.74 -3.11 0.97
CA MET A 137 9.84 -2.47 2.29
C MET A 137 11.02 -3.01 3.09
N MET A 138 11.19 -4.34 3.15
CA MET A 138 12.33 -4.94 3.83
C MET A 138 13.66 -4.52 3.21
N GLY A 139 13.76 -4.49 1.87
CA GLY A 139 14.96 -4.02 1.17
C GLY A 139 15.30 -2.57 1.51
N SER A 140 14.28 -1.72 1.64
CA SER A 140 14.43 -0.33 2.08
C SER A 140 14.94 -0.23 3.51
N ILE A 141 14.34 -0.96 4.47
CA ILE A 141 14.80 -1.05 5.86
C ILE A 141 16.25 -1.52 5.96
N TYR A 142 16.64 -2.57 5.20
CA TYR A 142 18.02 -3.03 5.18
C TYR A 142 18.98 -1.97 4.66
N ARG A 143 18.58 -1.26 3.60
CA ARG A 143 19.40 -0.23 2.97
C ARG A 143 19.60 0.98 3.87
N TRP A 144 18.61 1.38 4.63
CA TRP A 144 18.56 2.68 5.27
C TRP A 144 18.73 2.58 6.79
N ASP A 145 17.92 1.77 7.45
CA ASP A 145 17.93 1.64 8.91
C ASP A 145 19.04 0.73 9.42
N LEU A 146 19.23 -0.44 8.80
CA LEU A 146 20.14 -1.46 9.31
C LEU A 146 21.59 -1.27 8.84
N SER A 147 21.79 -0.71 7.65
CA SER A 147 23.14 -0.46 7.12
C SER A 147 23.84 0.76 7.73
N ARG A 148 23.10 1.59 8.48
CA ARG A 148 23.52 2.92 8.97
C ARG A 148 23.97 3.88 7.86
N LYS A 149 23.54 3.70 6.60
CA LYS A 149 23.76 4.71 5.53
C LYS A 149 23.22 6.09 5.87
N HIS A 150 22.24 6.12 6.77
CA HIS A 150 21.68 7.30 7.36
C HIS A 150 22.61 8.04 8.34
N ASP A 151 23.64 7.39 8.88
CA ASP A 151 24.61 7.96 9.82
C ASP A 151 25.84 8.50 9.05
N VAL A 152 25.62 9.41 8.10
CA VAL A 152 26.71 10.20 7.51
C VAL A 152 27.12 11.32 8.48
N THR A 153 27.71 10.91 9.60
CA THR A 153 28.39 11.79 10.58
C THR A 153 29.89 11.50 10.67
N GLU A 154 30.51 11.06 9.58
CA GLU A 154 31.96 11.03 9.44
C GLU A 154 32.41 12.02 8.35
N TRP A 155 32.36 13.32 8.66
CA TRP A 155 33.24 14.35 8.05
C TRP A 155 33.51 15.46 9.06
#